data_AF-A0A971VEB2-F1
#
_entry.id   AF-A0A971VEB2-F1
#
_cell.length_a   1.000
_cell.length_b   1.000
_cell.length_c   1.000
_cell.angle_alpha   90.00
_cell.angle_beta   90.00
_cell.angle_gamma   90.00
#
_symmetry.space_group_name_H-M   'P 1'
#
loop_
_entity.id
_entity.type
_entity.pdbx_description
1 polymer ?
#
loop_
_entity_poly.entity_id
_entity_poly.type
_entity_poly.pdbx_seq_one_letter_code
_entity_poly.pdbx_strand_id
1 'polypeptide(L)' 'KSLGRPAIFTLPSKLIRLLFGEGAGLILDGQQVIPQRLLADGFEFTSPTLVLALEKEFGSAKSRL' A
#
# COMPACT_ATOMS: atom_id res chain seq x y z
N LYS A 1 7.55 9.67 -4.25
CA LYS A 1 8.35 8.75 -5.10
C LYS A 1 9.44 8.14 -4.22
N SER A 2 9.17 7.06 -3.49
CA SER A 2 10.07 6.61 -2.40
C SER A 2 11.08 5.55 -2.85
N LEU A 3 10.72 4.70 -3.83
CA LEU A 3 11.52 3.54 -4.22
C LEU A 3 12.51 3.78 -5.37
N GLY A 4 12.38 4.87 -6.14
CA GLY A 4 13.21 5.12 -7.33
C GLY A 4 13.05 4.09 -8.46
N ARG A 5 12.20 3.08 -8.31
CA ARG A 5 11.90 2.04 -9.31
C ARG A 5 10.66 2.45 -10.11
N PRO A 6 10.75 2.66 -11.42
CA PRO A 6 9.60 3.06 -12.23
C PRO A 6 8.58 1.91 -12.32
N ALA A 7 7.36 2.13 -11.83
CA ALA A 7 6.24 1.19 -11.90
C ALA A 7 5.36 1.51 -13.13
N ILE A 8 5.87 1.21 -14.33
CA ILE A 8 5.24 1.59 -15.61
C ILE A 8 4.25 0.55 -16.15
N PHE A 9 4.27 -0.68 -15.62
CA PHE A 9 3.40 -1.75 -16.09
C PHE A 9 2.16 -1.85 -15.19
N THR A 10 0.99 -1.70 -15.79
CA THR A 10 -0.29 -1.94 -15.11
C THR A 10 -0.69 -3.40 -15.26
N LEU A 11 -1.00 -4.06 -14.14
CA LEU A 11 -1.50 -5.43 -14.16
C LEU A 11 -2.99 -5.44 -14.56
N PRO A 12 -3.38 -6.12 -15.65
CA PRO A 12 -4.77 -6.17 -16.06
C PRO A 12 -5.61 -7.05 -15.11
N SER A 13 -6.85 -6.65 -14.85
CA SER A 13 -7.74 -7.34 -13.90
C SER A 13 -7.99 -8.82 -14.26
N LYS A 14 -7.99 -9.16 -15.55
CA LYS A 14 -8.13 -10.56 -16.02
C LYS A 14 -6.97 -11.44 -15.56
N LEU A 15 -5.74 -10.90 -15.54
CA LEU A 15 -4.57 -11.64 -15.09
C LEU A 15 -4.62 -11.86 -13.57
N ILE A 16 -5.04 -10.86 -12.80
CA ILE A 16 -5.24 -11.00 -11.35
C ILE A 16 -6.31 -12.04 -11.05
N ARG A 17 -7.43 -12.04 -11.80
CA ARG A 17 -8.49 -13.06 -11.68
C ARG A 17 -8.01 -14.48 -12.02
N LEU A 18 -7.10 -14.62 -12.98
CA LEU A 18 -6.50 -15.92 -13.32
C LEU A 18 -5.56 -16.43 -12.21
N LEU A 19 -4.75 -15.55 -11.62
CA LEU A 19 -3.76 -15.91 -10.61
C LEU A 19 -4.38 -16.16 -9.22
N PHE A 20 -5.38 -15.35 -8.84
CA PHE A 20 -5.95 -15.34 -7.49
C PHE A 20 -7.39 -15.91 -7.41
N GLY A 21 -7.97 -16.32 -8.55
CA GLY A 21 -9.30 -16.93 -8.61
C GLY A 21 -10.38 -16.03 -8.00
N GLU A 22 -11.22 -16.61 -7.12
CA GLU A 22 -12.28 -15.89 -6.41
C GLU A 22 -11.75 -14.82 -5.45
N GLY A 23 -10.52 -14.99 -4.93
CA GLY A 23 -9.86 -14.02 -4.05
C GLY A 23 -9.38 -12.76 -4.77
N ALA A 24 -9.40 -12.75 -6.11
CA ALA A 24 -9.02 -11.57 -6.91
C ALA A 24 -9.91 -10.35 -6.64
N GLY A 25 -11.16 -10.57 -6.22
CA GLY A 25 -12.06 -9.49 -5.80
C GLY A 25 -11.42 -8.62 -4.72
N LEU A 26 -10.84 -9.21 -3.68
CA LEU A 26 -10.22 -8.45 -2.56
C LEU A 26 -9.03 -7.57 -2.99
N ILE A 27 -8.33 -7.95 -4.06
CA ILE A 27 -7.19 -7.19 -4.58
C ILE A 27 -7.66 -6.10 -5.55
N LEU A 28 -8.67 -6.41 -6.35
CA LEU A 28 -9.22 -5.49 -7.36
C LEU A 28 -10.19 -4.49 -6.74
N ASP A 29 -10.89 -4.88 -5.69
CA ASP A 29 -11.88 -4.10 -4.98
C ASP A 29 -11.22 -3.47 -3.76
N GLY A 30 -10.90 -2.18 -3.87
CA GLY A 30 -10.34 -1.40 -2.76
C GLY A 30 -11.42 -0.97 -1.78
N GLN A 31 -11.12 -1.06 -0.48
CA GLN A 31 -11.97 -0.49 0.57
C GLN A 31 -11.40 0.85 1.04
N GLN A 32 -12.21 1.93 0.98
CA GLN A 32 -11.85 3.22 1.56
C GLN A 32 -12.22 3.24 3.04
N VAL A 33 -11.22 3.13 3.91
CA VAL A 33 -11.41 3.12 5.37
C VAL A 33 -10.92 4.45 5.97
N ILE A 34 -11.80 5.18 6.64
CA ILE A 34 -11.48 6.44 7.32
C ILE A 34 -11.35 6.18 8.83
N PRO A 35 -10.17 6.41 9.44
CA PRO A 35 -9.89 6.02 10.83
C PRO A 35 -10.46 7.00 11.88
N GLN A 36 -11.72 7.40 11.78
CA GLN A 36 -12.32 8.42 12.65
C GLN A 36 -12.32 8.01 14.13
N ARG A 37 -12.69 6.76 14.42
CA ARG A 37 -12.77 6.25 15.80
C ARG A 37 -11.39 6.14 16.45
N LEU A 38 -10.40 5.68 15.69
CA LEU A 38 -9.02 5.52 16.16
C LEU A 38 -8.39 6.88 16.53
N LEU A 39 -8.64 7.91 15.70
CA LEU A 39 -8.21 9.28 15.99
C LEU A 39 -8.93 9.88 17.20
N ALA A 40 -10.23 9.60 17.36
CA ALA A 40 -11.01 10.05 18.51
C ALA A 40 -10.55 9.42 19.83
N ASP A 41 -10.07 8.18 19.79
CA ASP A 41 -9.48 7.46 20.94
C ASP A 41 -8.03 7.92 21.25
N GLY A 42 -7.52 8.94 20.56
CA GLY A 42 -6.21 9.55 20.81
C GLY A 42 -5.04 8.77 20.21
N PHE A 43 -5.27 7.86 19.27
CA PHE A 43 -4.20 7.13 18.62
C PHE A 43 -3.41 8.03 17.66
N GLU A 44 -2.10 8.11 17.88
CA GLU A 44 -1.18 8.87 17.03
C GLU A 44 -0.49 7.96 16.02
N PHE A 45 -0.74 8.20 14.73
CA PHE A 45 -0.04 7.49 13.66
C PHE A 45 1.42 7.91 13.58
N THR A 46 2.34 6.97 13.76
CA THR A 46 3.78 7.21 13.59
C THR A 46 4.16 7.64 12.17
N SER A 47 3.42 7.17 11.18
CA SER A 47 3.58 7.53 9.77
C SER A 47 2.21 7.92 9.20
N PRO A 48 1.78 9.19 9.35
CA PRO A 48 0.41 9.62 9.01
C PRO A 48 0.14 9.62 7.50
N THR A 49 1.19 9.59 6.67
CA THR A 49 1.06 9.55 5.21
C THR A 49 1.76 8.33 4.64
N LEU A 50 1.23 7.85 3.50
CA LEU A 50 1.82 6.72 2.78
C LEU A 50 3.28 6.98 2.38
N VAL A 51 3.63 8.22 2.04
CA VAL A 51 5.01 8.59 1.65
C VAL A 51 5.97 8.38 2.82
N LEU A 52 5.61 8.86 4.02
CA LEU A 52 6.42 8.71 5.23
C LEU A 52 6.56 7.23 5.62
N ALA A 53 5.48 6.45 5.51
CA ALA A 53 5.53 5.01 5.77
C ALA A 53 6.48 4.31 4.77
N LEU A 54 6.36 4.59 3.48
CA LEU A 54 7.21 3.99 2.45
C LEU A 54 8.68 4.38 2.61
N GLU A 55 8.97 5.63 2.96
CA GLU A 55 10.34 6.09 3.21
C GLU A 55 10.95 5.45 4.46
N LYS A 56 10.17 5.25 5.52
CA LYS A 56 10.63 4.55 6.73
C LYS A 56 10.98 3.08 6.45
N GLU A 57 10.09 2.34 5.81
CA GLU A 57 10.27 0.89 5.59
C GLU A 57 11.34 0.60 4.51
N PHE A 58 11.34 1.36 3.41
CA PHE A 58 12.26 1.11 2.29
C PHE A 58 13.51 2.00 2.29
N GLY A 59 13.56 3.06 3.09
CA GLY A 59 14.78 3.85 3.32
C GLY A 59 15.87 3.02 4.01
N SER A 60 15.48 2.06 4.87
CA SER A 60 16.38 1.06 5.47
C SER A 60 16.92 0.06 4.44
N ALA A 61 16.08 -0.39 3.50
CA ALA A 61 16.47 -1.31 2.44
C ALA A 61 17.45 -0.70 1.42
N LYS A 62 17.44 0.64 1.26
CA LYS A 62 18.36 1.38 0.39
C LYS A 62 19.82 1.37 0.91
N SER A 63 20.03 1.01 2.18
CA SER A 63 21.37 0.86 2.80
C SER A 63 22.01 -0.53 2.56
N ARG A 64 21.30 -1.48 1.90
CA ARG A 64 21.80 -2.83 1.62
C ARG A 64 22.06 -3.12 0.14
N LEU A 65 22.00 -2.10 -0.73
CA LEU A 65 22.38 -2.21 -2.15
C LEU A 65 23.52 -1.24 -2.45
#